data_AF-A0A959S479-F1
#
_entry.id   AF-A0A959S479-F1
#
_cell.length_a   1.000
_cell.length_b   1.000
_cell.length_c   1.000
_cell.angle_alpha   90.00
_cell.angle_beta   90.00
_cell.angle_gamma   90.00
#
_symmetry.space_group_name_H-M   'P 1'
#
loop_
_entity.id
_entity.type
_entity.pdbx_description
1 polymer ?
#
loop_
_entity_poly.entity_id
_entity_poly.type
_entity_poly.pdbx_seq_one_letter_code
_entity_poly.pdbx_strand_id
1 'polypeptide(L)' 'MKDSFGKKMGVALLAAFCVFYLINPTAGVFELLPDNIPFLGNVDEGLVSYVLFSCIEYFRGRRIGIFGSKSDNQDLLKKE' A
#
# COMPACT_ATOMS: atom_id res chain seq x y z
N MET A 1 -5.24 19.93 -4.74
CA MET A 1 -5.11 19.33 -6.09
C MET A 1 -6.25 18.36 -6.29
N LYS A 2 -7.13 18.58 -7.28
CA LYS A 2 -8.25 17.68 -7.60
C LYS A 2 -7.65 16.38 -8.12
N ASP A 3 -7.58 15.37 -7.28
CA ASP A 3 -7.15 14.03 -7.63
C ASP A 3 -8.07 13.50 -8.73
N SER A 4 -7.50 13.33 -9.92
CA SER A 4 -8.22 12.87 -11.11
C SER A 4 -8.85 11.51 -10.84
N PHE A 5 -10.07 11.30 -11.34
CA PHE A 5 -10.84 10.07 -11.15
C PHE A 5 -10.04 8.79 -11.45
N GLY A 6 -9.17 8.84 -12.47
CA GLY A 6 -8.28 7.72 -12.80
C GLY A 6 -7.27 7.36 -11.71
N LYS A 7 -6.79 8.34 -10.92
CA LYS A 7 -5.88 8.09 -9.79
C LYS A 7 -6.61 7.37 -8.66
N LYS A 8 -7.84 7.79 -8.34
CA LYS A 8 -8.68 7.11 -7.35
C LYS A 8 -8.95 5.67 -7.75
N MET A 9 -9.28 5.45 -9.02
CA MET A 9 -9.57 4.11 -9.55
C MET A 9 -8.32 3.21 -9.50
N GLY A 10 -7.14 3.74 -9.84
CA GLY A 10 -5.88 3.01 -9.72
C GLY A 10 -5.55 2.61 -8.28
N VAL A 11 -5.73 3.51 -7.31
CA VAL A 11 -5.52 3.20 -5.89
C VAL A 11 -6.54 2.18 -5.37
N ALA A 12 -7.80 2.25 -5.82
CA ALA A 12 -8.83 1.27 -5.46
C ALA A 12 -8.50 -0.14 -5.98
N LEU A 13 -8.05 -0.25 -7.23
CA LEU A 13 -7.63 -1.53 -7.82
C LEU A 13 -6.40 -2.10 -7.09
N LEU A 14 -5.43 -1.25 -6.76
CA LEU A 14 -4.26 -1.67 -5.99
C LEU A 14 -4.63 -2.19 -4.60
N ALA A 15 -5.53 -1.48 -3.89
CA ALA A 15 -6.03 -1.93 -2.59
C ALA A 15 -6.75 -3.29 -2.68
N ALA A 16 -7.60 -3.49 -3.71
CA ALA A 16 -8.28 -4.75 -3.92
C ALA A 16 -7.29 -5.90 -4.19
N PHE A 17 -6.23 -5.65 -4.96
CA PHE A 17 -5.17 -6.62 -5.20
C PHE A 17 -4.43 -6.98 -3.91
N CYS A 18 -4.06 -5.98 -3.09
CA CYS A 18 -3.40 -6.23 -1.81
C CYS A 18 -4.27 -7.07 -0.86
N VAL A 19 -5.58 -6.80 -0.80
CA VAL A 19 -6.52 -7.61 -0.01
C VAL A 19 -6.58 -9.04 -0.53
N PHE A 20 -6.65 -9.24 -1.85
CA PHE A 20 -6.68 -10.57 -2.45
C PHE A 20 -5.39 -11.35 -2.17
N TYR A 21 -4.25 -10.67 -2.22
CA TYR A 21 -2.94 -11.24 -1.89
C TYR A 21 -2.83 -11.65 -0.42
N LEU A 22 -3.24 -10.77 0.51
CA LEU A 22 -3.20 -11.02 1.96
C LEU A 22 -4.19 -12.07 2.44
N ILE A 23 -5.34 -12.20 1.78
CA ILE A 23 -6.29 -13.29 2.06
C ILE A 23 -5.68 -14.64 1.68
N ASN A 24 -4.66 -14.66 0.80
CA ASN A 24 -3.95 -15.84 0.36
C ASN A 24 -4.91 -17.02 0.10
N PRO A 25 -5.89 -16.88 -0.81
CA PRO A 25 -6.95 -17.88 -1.03
C PRO A 25 -6.40 -19.22 -1.54
N THR A 26 -5.17 -19.21 -2.04
CA THR A 26 -4.40 -20.37 -2.50
C THR A 26 -3.71 -21.13 -1.38
N ALA A 27 -3.66 -20.63 -0.13
CA ALA A 27 -3.15 -21.33 1.06
C ALA A 27 -1.81 -22.09 0.86
N GLY A 28 -0.88 -21.53 0.07
CA GLY A 28 0.41 -22.18 -0.23
C GLY A 28 0.34 -23.38 -1.19
N VAL A 29 -0.80 -23.64 -1.84
CA VAL A 29 -1.02 -24.81 -2.72
C VAL A 29 -0.33 -24.66 -4.10
N PHE A 30 0.06 -23.44 -4.48
CA PHE A 30 0.73 -23.12 -5.75
C PHE A 30 2.03 -22.31 -5.49
N GLU A 31 2.92 -22.83 -4.65
CA GLU A 31 4.20 -22.19 -4.36
C GLU A 31 5.22 -22.48 -5.48
N LEU A 32 5.51 -21.46 -6.32
CA LEU A 32 6.58 -21.50 -7.33
C LEU A 32 7.97 -21.17 -6.74
N LEU A 33 8.00 -20.67 -5.49
CA LEU A 33 9.19 -20.26 -4.74
C LEU A 33 9.14 -20.86 -3.33
N PRO A 34 10.29 -21.22 -2.73
CA PRO A 34 10.34 -21.79 -1.38
C PRO A 34 10.27 -20.66 -0.34
N ASP A 35 9.08 -20.07 -0.15
CA ASP A 35 8.85 -18.94 0.78
C ASP A 35 8.60 -19.38 2.25
N ASN A 36 8.55 -20.68 2.52
CA ASN A 36 8.17 -21.22 3.83
C ASN A 36 9.34 -21.37 4.83
N ILE A 37 10.37 -20.51 4.73
CA ILE A 37 11.54 -20.58 5.63
C ILE A 37 11.15 -19.98 6.99
N PRO A 38 11.14 -20.77 8.08
CA PRO A 38 10.85 -20.24 9.41
C PRO A 38 11.92 -19.18 9.75
N PHE A 39 11.47 -17.96 10.08
CA PHE A 39 12.19 -16.68 10.32
C PHE A 39 12.15 -15.61 9.22
N LEU A 40 12.01 -15.97 7.93
CA LEU A 40 12.10 -15.03 6.80
C LEU A 40 10.93 -15.11 5.82
N GLY A 41 10.01 -16.06 6.00
CA GLY A 41 8.78 -16.14 5.20
C GLY A 41 7.89 -14.92 5.41
N ASN A 42 7.33 -14.41 4.32
CA ASN A 42 6.25 -13.42 4.27
C ASN A 42 6.65 -11.94 4.43
N VAL A 43 7.90 -11.57 4.12
CA VAL A 43 8.32 -10.15 4.04
C VAL A 43 7.50 -9.38 3.00
N ASP A 44 7.13 -10.05 1.92
CA ASP A 44 6.22 -9.59 0.89
C ASP A 44 4.80 -9.35 1.42
N GLU A 45 4.24 -10.20 2.28
CA GLU A 45 2.94 -9.95 2.93
C GLU A 45 2.99 -8.69 3.82
N GLY A 46 4.11 -8.47 4.51
CA GLY A 46 4.36 -7.24 5.28
C GLY A 46 4.41 -6.00 4.38
N LEU A 47 5.08 -6.09 3.23
CA LEU A 47 5.12 -5.04 2.22
C LEU A 47 3.72 -4.76 1.64
N VAL A 48 2.96 -5.80 1.31
CA VAL A 48 1.60 -5.69 0.77
C VAL A 48 0.65 -5.07 1.79
N SER A 49 0.81 -5.41 3.07
CA SER A 49 0.07 -4.78 4.17
C SER A 49 0.38 -3.28 4.26
N TYR A 50 1.65 -2.89 4.17
CA TYR A 50 2.06 -1.48 4.19
C TYR A 50 1.50 -0.69 2.99
N VAL A 51 1.48 -1.31 1.80
CA VAL A 51 0.87 -0.72 0.60
C VAL A 51 -0.65 -0.58 0.79
N LEU A 52 -1.34 -1.59 1.33
CA LEU A 52 -2.77 -1.53 1.61
C LEU A 52 -3.12 -0.40 2.59
N PHE A 53 -2.38 -0.27 3.69
CA PHE A 53 -2.53 0.85 4.63
C PHE A 53 -2.33 2.20 3.94
N SER A 54 -1.33 2.31 3.07
CA SER A 54 -1.09 3.52 2.28
C SER A 54 -2.26 3.84 1.33
N CYS A 55 -2.90 2.84 0.74
CA CYS A 55 -4.08 3.02 -0.10
C CYS A 55 -5.32 3.46 0.71
N ILE A 56 -5.51 2.92 1.92
CA ILE A 56 -6.61 3.31 2.82
C ILE A 56 -6.44 4.77 3.26
N GLU A 57 -5.23 5.16 3.66
CA GLU A 57 -4.92 6.53 4.08
C GLU A 57 -5.11 7.54 2.93
N TYR A 58 -4.79 7.15 1.70
CA TYR A 58 -5.07 7.94 0.49
C TYR A 58 -6.56 8.31 0.37
N PHE A 59 -7.47 7.36 0.59
CA PHE A 59 -8.92 7.64 0.58
C PHE A 59 -9.40 8.39 1.81
N ARG A 60 -8.72 8.24 2.95
CA ARG A 60 -9.01 8.94 4.20
C ARG A 60 -8.56 10.41 4.20
N GLY A 61 -7.91 10.86 3.13
CA GLY A 61 -7.37 12.22 3.00
C GLY A 61 -6.13 12.46 3.85
N ARG A 62 -5.60 11.41 4.50
CA ARG A 62 -4.38 11.48 5.30
C ARG A 62 -3.19 11.06 4.44
N ARG A 63 -2.18 11.91 4.38
CA ARG A 63 -1.00 11.76 3.51
C ARG A 63 0.11 10.99 4.23
N ILE A 64 -0.21 9.82 4.78
CA ILE A 64 0.73 8.99 5.52
C ILE A 64 1.17 7.82 4.62
N GLY A 65 2.48 7.54 4.54
CA GLY A 65 3.03 6.47 3.71
C GLY A 65 3.48 6.91 2.31
N ILE A 66 3.47 5.98 1.33
CA ILE A 66 4.07 6.16 -0.01
C ILE A 66 3.43 7.32 -0.81
N PHE A 67 2.16 7.62 -0.54
CA PHE A 67 1.41 8.70 -1.21
C PHE A 67 1.44 10.04 -0.46
N GLY A 68 2.22 10.13 0.62
CA GLY A 68 2.52 11.37 1.33
C GLY A 68 3.28 12.32 0.41
N SER A 69 2.62 13.37 -0.06
CA SER A 69 3.25 14.34 -0.95
C SER A 69 4.29 15.15 -0.16
N LYS A 70 5.50 15.25 -0.73
CA LYS A 70 6.63 16.08 -0.28
C LYS A 70 6.31 17.58 -0.13
N SER A 71 5.08 18.01 -0.44
CA SER A 71 4.63 19.41 -0.37
C SER A 71 4.44 19.93 1.06
N ASP A 72 4.30 19.06 2.06
CA ASP A 72 4.05 19.47 3.45
C ASP A 72 5.26 20.19 4.09
N ASN A 73 6.49 19.83 3.68
CA ASN A 73 7.70 20.50 4.17
C ASN A 73 7.87 21.94 3.61
N GLN A 74 7.27 22.26 2.47
CA GLN A 74 7.36 23.62 1.90
C GLN A 74 6.41 24.58 2.62
N ASP A 75 5.28 24.11 3.15
CA ASP A 75 4.36 24.94 3.94
C ASP A 75 4.82 25.14 5.39
N LEU A 76 5.66 24.23 5.91
CA LEU A 76 6.30 24.37 7.22
C LEU A 76 7.51 25.33 7.18
N LEU A 77 8.31 25.29 6.11
CA LEU A 77 9.46 26.20 5.93
C LEU A 77 9.09 27.62 5.50
N LYS A 78 7.88 27.84 4.99
CA LYS A 78 7.39 29.18 4.60
C LYS A 78 6.67 29.92 5.72
N LYS A 79 6.58 29.29 6.89
CA LYS A 79 5.92 29.83 8.08
C LYS A 79 6.90 30.30 9.15
N GLU A 80 8.20 30.20 8.89
CA GLU A 80 9.28 30.79 9.70
C GLU A 80 9.77 32.10 9.09
#